data_AF-A0A3D3F5J0-F1
#
_entry.id   AF-A0A3D3F5J0-F1
#
_cell.length_a   1.000
_cell.length_b   1.000
_cell.length_c   1.000
_cell.angle_alpha   90.00
_cell.angle_beta   90.00
_cell.angle_gamma   90.00
#
_symmetry.space_group_name_H-M   'P 1'
#
loop_
_entity.id
_entity.type
_entity.pdbx_description
1 polymer ?
#
loop_
_entity_poly.entity_id
_entity_poly.type
_entity_poly.pdbx_seq_one_letter_code
_entity_poly.pdbx_strand_id
1 'polypeptide(L)'
;MTYLLIIALLFVAELLYFRIADKYNIIDKPNQRSSHTQITLRGGGIIYWIVALFYAAIHFSAFSAWFFAGMTLISLVSFWDDIKGLGQKVRLLFHLLAMTCAFQAAEVFGAYPWWAVIIGYIVFIGIVNAYNFMDGINGIT
;
A
#
# COMPACT_ATOMS: atom_id res chain seq x y z
N MET A 1 25.51 2.50 -8.98
CA MET A 1 25.81 3.30 -7.78
C MET A 1 24.53 3.82 -7.14
N THR A 2 23.71 4.63 -7.83
CA THR A 2 22.45 5.18 -7.28
C THR A 2 21.46 4.12 -6.77
N TYR A 3 21.21 3.05 -7.52
CA TYR A 3 20.30 1.97 -7.09
C TYR A 3 20.80 1.22 -5.85
N LEU A 4 22.11 1.06 -5.68
CA LEU A 4 22.69 0.43 -4.48
C LEU A 4 22.49 1.31 -3.24
N LEU A 5 22.61 2.62 -3.40
CA LEU A 5 22.33 3.57 -2.31
C LEU A 5 20.86 3.55 -1.91
N ILE A 6 19.94 3.49 -2.89
CA ILE A 6 18.50 3.37 -2.62
C ILE A 6 18.20 2.07 -1.88
N ILE A 7 18.73 0.94 -2.34
CA ILE A 7 18.54 -0.36 -1.66
C ILE A 7 19.07 -0.30 -0.23
N ALA A 8 20.28 0.23 -0.01
CA ALA A 8 20.85 0.35 1.32
C ALA A 8 19.99 1.25 2.23
N LEU A 9 19.49 2.37 1.71
CA LEU A 9 18.65 3.30 2.45
C LEU A 9 17.30 2.67 2.81
N LEU A 10 16.66 1.98 1.87
CA LEU A 10 15.40 1.26 2.10
C LEU A 10 15.58 0.13 3.12
N PHE A 11 16.69 -0.61 3.05
CA PHE A 11 17.00 -1.66 4.02
C PHE A 11 17.19 -1.08 5.43
N VAL A 12 17.91 0.04 5.56
CA VAL A 12 18.04 0.74 6.84
C VAL A 12 16.68 1.26 7.33
N ALA A 13 15.85 1.82 6.44
CA ALA A 13 14.52 2.29 6.79
C ALA A 13 13.62 1.15 7.31
N GLU A 14 13.66 -0.02 6.70
CA GLU A 14 12.90 -1.20 7.14
C GLU A 14 13.37 -1.71 8.50
N LEU A 15 14.69 -1.79 8.72
CA LEU A 15 15.24 -2.17 10.02
C LEU A 15 14.86 -1.17 11.13
N LEU A 16 14.83 0.13 10.82
CA LEU A 16 14.35 1.16 11.75
C LEU A 16 12.85 1.01 12.00
N TYR A 17 12.06 0.73 10.96
CA TYR A 17 10.64 0.48 11.09
C TYR A 17 10.37 -0.72 12.02
N PHE A 18 11.08 -1.84 11.88
CA PHE A 18 10.89 -2.98 12.77
C PHE A 18 11.14 -2.67 14.24
N ARG A 19 12.12 -1.82 14.56
CA ARG A 19 12.34 -1.35 15.94
C ARG A 19 11.18 -0.51 16.45
N ILE A 20 10.57 0.30 15.59
CA ILE A 20 9.39 1.10 15.93
C ILE A 20 8.18 0.19 16.11
N ALA A 21 7.92 -0.71 15.16
CA ALA A 21 6.81 -1.65 15.21
C ALA A 21 6.85 -2.51 16.49
N ASP A 22 8.03 -3.02 16.86
CA ASP A 22 8.22 -3.77 18.11
C ASP A 22 7.91 -2.91 19.35
N LYS A 23 8.44 -1.68 19.40
CA LYS A 23 8.18 -0.73 20.50
C LYS A 23 6.70 -0.39 20.66
N TYR A 24 5.95 -0.28 19.57
CA TYR A 24 4.52 0.04 19.58
C TYR A 24 3.60 -1.19 19.55
N ASN A 25 4.16 -2.40 19.65
CA ASN A 25 3.42 -3.67 19.56
C ASN A 25 2.54 -3.78 18.30
N ILE A 26 3.06 -3.33 17.15
CA ILE A 26 2.42 -3.51 15.84
C ILE A 26 2.74 -4.94 15.38
N ILE A 27 1.96 -5.89 15.89
CA ILE A 27 2.19 -7.33 15.72
C ILE A 27 1.01 -8.01 15.02
N ASP A 28 1.32 -9.02 14.21
CA ASP A 28 0.35 -9.99 13.73
C ASP A 28 0.39 -11.25 14.62
N LYS A 29 -0.80 -11.67 15.07
CA LYS A 29 -0.97 -12.87 15.90
C LYS A 29 -1.47 -14.00 15.02
N PRO A 30 -0.87 -15.21 15.12
CA PRO A 30 -1.30 -16.34 14.30
C PRO A 30 -2.78 -16.64 14.52
N ASN A 31 -3.51 -16.70 13.41
CA ASN A 31 -4.92 -17.06 13.35
C ASN A 31 -5.10 -18.31 12.47
N GLN A 32 -6.35 -18.77 12.30
CA GLN A 32 -6.65 -19.99 11.54
C GLN A 32 -6.22 -19.94 10.05
N ARG A 33 -5.91 -18.75 9.52
CA ARG A 33 -5.43 -18.51 8.16
C ARG A 33 -3.92 -18.30 8.09
N SER A 34 -3.26 -18.07 9.22
CA SER A 34 -1.83 -17.79 9.27
C SER A 34 -1.01 -19.05 9.08
N SER A 35 -0.04 -19.01 8.18
CA SER A 35 0.97 -20.08 7.99
C SER A 35 2.11 -20.03 9.02
N HIS A 36 2.26 -18.91 9.73
CA HIS A 36 3.21 -18.79 10.83
C HIS A 36 2.61 -19.25 12.15
N THR A 37 3.45 -19.77 13.03
CA THR A 37 3.08 -20.17 14.41
C THR A 37 3.58 -19.20 15.47
N GLN A 38 4.46 -18.26 15.10
CA GLN A 38 5.05 -17.27 15.99
C GLN A 38 4.46 -15.89 15.70
N ILE A 39 4.39 -15.03 16.71
CA ILE A 39 4.00 -13.62 16.55
C ILE A 39 5.02 -12.94 15.63
N THR A 40 4.55 -12.21 14.62
CA THR A 40 5.40 -11.48 13.67
C THR A 40 5.11 -9.99 13.71
N LEU A 41 6.05 -9.16 13.25
CA LEU A 41 5.83 -7.72 13.12
C LEU A 41 4.98 -7.44 11.87
N ARG A 42 3.99 -6.55 12.01
CA ARG A 42 3.06 -6.19 10.93
C ARG A 42 3.45 -4.83 10.33
N GLY A 43 2.97 -4.53 9.12
CA GLY A 43 3.08 -3.20 8.50
C GLY A 43 4.41 -2.87 7.79
N GLY A 44 5.24 -3.88 7.46
CA GLY A 44 6.47 -3.70 6.66
C GLY A 44 6.23 -3.10 5.26
N GLY A 45 4.97 -3.06 4.79
CA GLY A 45 4.60 -2.37 3.55
C GLY A 45 4.88 -0.86 3.54
N ILE A 46 5.27 -0.25 4.67
CA ILE A 46 5.67 1.16 4.74
C ILE A 46 6.82 1.49 3.77
N ILE A 47 7.66 0.51 3.43
CA ILE A 47 8.77 0.67 2.50
C ILE A 47 8.29 1.15 1.12
N TYR A 48 7.13 0.68 0.66
CA TYR A 48 6.55 1.08 -0.63
C TYR A 48 6.13 2.55 -0.66
N TRP A 49 5.66 3.07 0.47
CA TRP A 49 5.36 4.49 0.62
C TRP A 49 6.65 5.34 0.57
N ILE A 50 7.72 4.89 1.23
CA ILE A 50 9.02 5.55 1.22
C ILE A 50 9.61 5.58 -0.20
N VAL A 51 9.50 4.47 -0.94
CA VAL A 51 9.90 4.40 -2.36
C VAL A 51 9.11 5.40 -3.21
N ALA A 52 7.78 5.45 -3.04
CA ALA A 52 6.93 6.39 -3.76
C ALA A 52 7.28 7.86 -3.43
N LEU A 53 7.61 8.16 -2.17
CA LEU A 53 8.08 9.48 -1.74
C LEU A 53 9.37 9.88 -2.46
N PHE A 54 10.38 9.00 -2.48
CA PHE A 54 11.63 9.31 -3.19
C PHE A 54 11.43 9.48 -4.68
N TYR A 55 10.60 8.63 -5.30
CA TYR A 55 10.27 8.76 -6.72
C TYR A 55 9.64 10.13 -7.01
N ALA A 56 8.64 10.53 -6.22
CA ALA A 56 7.97 11.82 -6.40
C ALA A 56 8.88 13.02 -6.14
N ALA A 57 9.79 12.92 -5.16
CA ALA A 57 10.75 13.97 -4.85
C ALA A 57 11.81 14.15 -5.95
N ILE A 58 12.26 13.07 -6.58
CA ILE A 58 13.28 13.11 -7.65
C ILE A 58 12.64 13.49 -9.00
N HIS A 59 11.44 12.98 -9.29
CA HIS A 59 10.75 13.14 -10.56
C HIS A 59 9.48 13.96 -10.42
N PHE A 60 9.58 15.18 -9.86
CA PHE A 60 8.42 16.02 -9.60
C PHE A 60 7.66 16.36 -10.90
N SER A 61 6.39 15.97 -10.95
CA SER A 61 5.49 16.16 -12.09
C SER A 61 4.04 16.01 -11.63
N ALA A 62 3.08 16.38 -12.48
CA ALA A 62 1.66 16.11 -12.21
C ALA A 62 1.39 14.61 -12.03
N PHE A 63 2.01 13.77 -12.88
CA PHE A 63 1.93 12.32 -12.77
C PHE A 63 2.42 11.83 -11.40
N SER A 64 3.63 12.23 -11.00
CA SER A 64 4.23 11.74 -9.75
C SER A 64 3.52 12.27 -8.51
N ALA A 65 2.93 13.47 -8.57
CA ALA A 65 2.09 14.01 -7.51
C ALA A 65 0.81 13.17 -7.31
N TRP A 66 0.08 12.86 -8.39
CA TRP A 66 -1.11 12.01 -8.31
C TRP A 66 -0.78 10.58 -7.91
N PHE A 67 0.30 10.01 -8.46
CA PHE A 67 0.80 8.69 -8.07
C PHE A 67 1.12 8.65 -6.57
N PHE A 68 1.86 9.62 -6.05
CA PHE A 68 2.22 9.68 -4.64
C PHE A 68 1.01 9.90 -3.73
N ALA A 69 0.03 10.71 -4.15
CA ALA A 69 -1.23 10.88 -3.42
C ALA A 69 -1.99 9.54 -3.31
N GLY A 70 -2.09 8.77 -4.40
CA GLY A 70 -2.71 7.45 -4.41
C GLY A 70 -1.99 6.45 -3.51
N MET A 71 -0.65 6.39 -3.60
CA MET A 71 0.18 5.55 -2.73
C MET A 71 0.02 5.93 -1.26
N THR A 72 -0.03 7.23 -0.94
CA THR A 72 -0.25 7.72 0.43
C THR A 72 -1.60 7.26 0.97
N LEU A 73 -2.67 7.35 0.17
CA LEU A 73 -4.01 6.91 0.59
C LEU A 73 -4.07 5.40 0.87
N ILE A 74 -3.50 4.56 -0.01
CA ILE A 74 -3.47 3.11 0.18
C ILE A 74 -2.60 2.73 1.38
N SER A 75 -1.37 3.24 1.45
CA SER A 75 -0.47 2.92 2.56
C SER A 75 -1.04 3.39 3.89
N LEU A 76 -1.68 4.56 3.95
CA LEU A 76 -2.30 5.07 5.17
C LEU A 76 -3.48 4.21 5.63
N VAL A 77 -4.38 3.81 4.73
CA VAL A 77 -5.52 2.98 5.13
C VAL A 77 -5.09 1.57 5.52
N SER A 78 -4.12 0.98 4.83
CA SER A 78 -3.57 -0.33 5.18
C SER A 78 -2.86 -0.30 6.53
N PHE A 79 -2.00 0.69 6.76
CA PHE A 79 -1.30 0.83 8.03
C PHE A 79 -2.24 1.11 9.21
N TRP A 80 -3.30 1.90 8.98
CA TRP A 80 -4.32 2.11 10.01
C TRP A 80 -5.11 0.82 10.28
N ASP A 81 -5.46 0.05 9.24
CA ASP A 81 -6.10 -1.27 9.42
C ASP A 81 -5.22 -2.22 10.24
N ASP A 82 -3.90 -2.20 10.02
CA ASP A 82 -2.92 -3.00 10.76
C ASP A 82 -2.88 -2.68 12.26
N ILE A 83 -3.07 -1.41 12.65
CA ILE A 83 -2.97 -0.98 14.06
C ILE A 83 -4.29 -1.15 14.81
N LYS A 84 -5.42 -0.72 14.23
CA LYS A 84 -6.70 -0.58 14.97
C LYS A 84 -7.83 -1.46 14.43
N GLY A 85 -7.66 -2.08 13.27
CA GLY A 85 -8.75 -2.69 12.52
C GLY A 85 -9.74 -1.64 12.02
N LEU A 86 -9.93 -1.55 10.71
CA LEU A 86 -10.83 -0.60 10.07
C LEU A 86 -12.06 -1.30 9.50
N GLY A 87 -13.19 -0.60 9.57
CA GLY A 87 -14.42 -1.04 8.92
C GLY A 87 -14.28 -1.04 7.40
N GLN A 88 -14.92 -2.01 6.74
CA GLN A 88 -14.88 -2.18 5.28
C GLN A 88 -15.28 -0.92 4.50
N LYS A 89 -16.21 -0.10 5.02
CA LYS A 89 -16.65 1.15 4.38
C LYS A 89 -15.52 2.18 4.27
N VAL A 90 -14.71 2.31 5.32
CA VAL A 90 -13.56 3.24 5.33
C VAL A 90 -12.52 2.74 4.34
N ARG A 91 -12.18 1.44 4.38
CA ARG A 91 -11.25 0.82 3.43
C ARG A 91 -11.66 1.04 1.98
N LEU A 92 -12.94 0.79 1.66
CA LEU A 92 -13.49 1.00 0.33
C LEU A 92 -13.36 2.46 -0.13
N LEU A 93 -13.66 3.43 0.75
CA LEU A 93 -13.52 4.86 0.42
C LEU A 93 -12.09 5.21 0.04
N PHE A 94 -11.10 4.77 0.83
CA PHE A 94 -9.69 5.04 0.54
C PHE A 94 -9.21 4.34 -0.74
N HIS A 95 -9.64 3.10 -0.99
CA HIS A 95 -9.33 2.40 -2.25
C HIS A 95 -9.92 3.14 -3.46
N LEU A 96 -11.16 3.62 -3.38
CA LEU A 96 -11.77 4.42 -4.43
C LEU A 96 -10.99 5.71 -4.67
N LEU A 97 -10.67 6.47 -3.62
CA LEU A 97 -9.90 7.71 -3.74
C LEU A 97 -8.51 7.47 -4.32
N ALA A 98 -7.82 6.42 -3.88
CA ALA A 98 -6.52 6.06 -4.42
C ALA A 98 -6.58 5.68 -5.90
N MET A 99 -7.59 4.92 -6.31
CA MET A 99 -7.79 4.57 -7.71
C MET A 99 -8.16 5.79 -8.56
N THR A 100 -8.91 6.75 -8.00
CA THR A 100 -9.16 8.04 -8.66
C THR A 100 -7.84 8.77 -8.93
N CYS A 101 -6.91 8.79 -7.96
CA CYS A 101 -5.58 9.36 -8.16
C CYS A 101 -4.81 8.63 -9.28
N ALA A 102 -4.85 7.30 -9.32
CA ALA A 102 -4.21 6.52 -10.38
C ALA A 102 -4.83 6.80 -11.76
N PHE A 103 -6.16 6.88 -11.85
CA PHE A 103 -6.85 7.26 -13.09
C PHE A 103 -6.52 8.68 -13.54
N GLN A 104 -6.38 9.61 -12.60
CA GLN A 104 -5.97 10.97 -12.91
C GLN A 104 -4.51 11.03 -13.40
N ALA A 105 -3.61 10.28 -12.76
CA ALA A 105 -2.22 10.16 -13.19
C ALA A 105 -2.10 9.57 -14.60
N ALA A 106 -2.92 8.55 -14.91
CA ALA A 106 -2.92 7.86 -16.20
C ALA A 106 -3.85 8.50 -17.26
N GLU A 107 -4.39 9.70 -17.00
CA GLU A 107 -5.28 10.44 -17.91
C GLU A 107 -6.50 9.63 -18.38
N VAL A 108 -7.02 8.74 -17.53
CA VAL A 108 -8.13 7.83 -17.88
C VAL A 108 -9.45 8.58 -18.06
N PHE A 109 -9.66 9.63 -17.27
CA PHE A 109 -10.89 10.44 -17.36
C PHE A 109 -10.93 11.22 -18.67
N GLY A 110 -11.95 10.96 -19.49
CA GLY A 110 -12.12 11.60 -20.80
C GLY A 110 -11.45 10.84 -21.95
N ALA A 111 -10.40 10.05 -21.68
CA ALA A 111 -9.79 9.16 -22.67
C ALA A 111 -10.60 7.87 -22.90
N TYR A 112 -11.30 7.39 -21.86
CA TYR A 112 -12.10 6.17 -21.90
C TYR A 112 -13.59 6.45 -21.62
N PRO A 113 -14.51 5.61 -22.14
CA PRO A 113 -15.93 5.74 -21.83
C PRO A 113 -16.20 5.47 -20.34
N TRP A 114 -17.22 6.13 -19.79
CA TRP A 114 -17.54 6.10 -18.35
C TRP A 114 -17.72 4.68 -17.79
N TRP A 115 -18.28 3.74 -18.58
CA TRP A 115 -18.47 2.36 -18.15
C TRP A 115 -17.15 1.61 -17.96
N ALA A 116 -16.11 1.93 -18.75
CA ALA A 116 -14.79 1.32 -18.62
C ALA A 116 -14.10 1.78 -17.33
N VAL A 117 -14.31 3.04 -16.95
CA VAL A 117 -13.83 3.60 -15.67
C VAL A 117 -14.47 2.86 -14.48
N ILE A 118 -15.79 2.61 -14.54
CA ILE A 118 -16.50 1.83 -13.51
C ILE A 118 -15.93 0.41 -13.41
N ILE A 119 -15.74 -0.27 -14.54
CA ILE A 119 -15.12 -1.60 -14.56
C ILE A 119 -13.72 -1.55 -13.94
N GLY A 120 -12.92 -0.53 -14.25
CA GLY A 120 -11.59 -0.36 -13.68
C GLY A 120 -11.62 -0.23 -12.15
N TYR A 121 -12.57 0.51 -11.57
CA TYR A 121 -12.75 0.54 -10.11
C TYR A 121 -13.11 -0.84 -9.55
N ILE A 122 -14.05 -1.55 -10.17
CA ILE A 122 -14.49 -2.88 -9.70
C ILE A 122 -13.32 -3.86 -9.73
N VAL A 123 -12.57 -3.90 -10.83
CA VAL A 123 -11.41 -4.77 -11.00
C VAL A 123 -10.34 -4.43 -9.97
N PHE A 124 -10.01 -3.16 -9.79
CA PHE A 124 -9.02 -2.74 -8.80
C PHE A 124 -9.41 -3.15 -7.38
N ILE A 125 -10.64 -2.87 -6.96
CA ILE A 125 -11.14 -3.26 -5.63
C ILE A 125 -11.13 -4.78 -5.48
N GLY A 126 -11.52 -5.51 -6.52
CA GLY A 126 -11.48 -6.97 -6.56
C GLY A 126 -10.06 -7.51 -6.35
N ILE A 127 -9.08 -6.96 -7.05
CA ILE A 127 -7.67 -7.33 -6.93
C ILE A 127 -7.15 -7.05 -5.52
N VAL A 128 -7.37 -5.85 -4.98
CA VAL A 128 -6.91 -5.50 -3.63
C VAL A 128 -7.52 -6.41 -2.57
N ASN A 129 -8.81 -6.75 -2.68
CA ASN A 129 -9.44 -7.68 -1.77
C ASN A 129 -8.93 -9.13 -1.94
N ALA A 130 -8.60 -9.55 -3.17
CA ALA A 130 -8.02 -10.86 -3.44
C ALA A 130 -6.63 -11.00 -2.81
N TYR A 131 -5.74 -10.02 -2.98
CA TYR A 131 -4.43 -10.00 -2.32
C TYR A 131 -4.57 -10.04 -0.79
N ASN A 132 -5.43 -9.18 -0.22
CA ASN A 132 -5.69 -9.18 1.23
C ASN A 132 -6.28 -10.51 1.75
N PHE A 133 -6.97 -11.27 0.88
CA PHE A 133 -7.48 -12.59 1.23
C PHE A 133 -6.38 -13.66 1.21
N MET A 134 -5.42 -13.55 0.29
CA MET A 134 -4.31 -14.50 0.11
C MET A 134 -3.13 -14.28 1.07
N ASP A 135 -3.03 -13.10 1.70
CA ASP A 135 -1.91 -12.68 2.55
C ASP A 135 -1.73 -13.47 3.87
N GLY A 136 -2.54 -14.51 4.12
CA GLY A 136 -2.32 -15.44 5.25
C GLY A 136 -1.12 -16.38 5.07
N ILE A 137 -0.57 -16.46 3.86
CA ILE A 137 0.56 -17.32 3.50
C ILE A 137 1.84 -16.48 3.40
N ASN A 138 2.82 -16.76 4.25
CA ASN A 138 4.08 -16.01 4.29
C ASN A 138 4.81 -16.09 2.93
N GLY A 139 5.17 -14.93 2.38
CA GLY A 139 5.98 -14.81 1.16
C GLY A 139 5.21 -14.95 -0.15
N ILE A 140 3.87 -14.89 -0.12
CA ILE A 140 3.03 -14.94 -1.33
C ILE A 140 2.69 -13.54 -1.88
N THR A 141 2.71 -12.51 -1.03
CA THR A 141 2.51 -11.09 -1.39
C THR A 141 3.73 -10.26 -0.97
#